data_AF-A0A9N9H936-F1
#
_entry.id   AF-A0A9N9H936-F1
#
_cell.length_a   1.000
_cell.length_b   1.000
_cell.length_c   1.000
_cell.angle_alpha   90.00
_cell.angle_beta   90.00
_cell.angle_gamma   90.00
#
_symmetry.space_group_name_H-M   'P 1'
#
loop_
_entity.id
_entity.type
_entity.pdbx_description
1 polymer ?
#
loop_
_entity_poly.entity_id
_entity_poly.type
_entity_poly.pdbx_seq_one_letter_code
_entity_poly.pdbx_strand_id
1 'polypeptide(L)'
;MSKSKGNVIDPLKLLEKYTADLLRAYFVVKIVFLQDGVFSEELLKKFYQEFFVNNLGNLCARVEKMIELYNNGSVPAFTKTENSYLKEYYQTLLLTINEYQKLMDNYQLTAAFQKIQHLLDLSNKLIQKLEP
;
A
#
# COMPACT_ATOMS: atom_id res chain seq x y z
N MET A 1 -10.49 22.60 -11.96
CA MET A 1 -10.74 22.06 -13.32
C MET A 1 -11.75 22.94 -14.03
N SER A 2 -11.56 23.34 -15.29
CA SER A 2 -12.53 24.18 -16.01
C SER A 2 -12.92 23.55 -17.35
N LYS A 3 -14.24 23.39 -17.56
CA LYS A 3 -14.80 22.92 -18.84
C LYS A 3 -14.45 23.87 -19.99
N SER A 4 -14.39 25.18 -19.73
CA SER A 4 -14.05 26.17 -20.76
C SER A 4 -12.57 26.17 -21.17
N LYS A 5 -11.67 25.68 -20.29
CA LYS A 5 -10.24 25.54 -20.59
C LYS A 5 -9.87 24.14 -21.09
N GLY A 6 -10.83 23.22 -21.25
CA GLY A 6 -10.58 21.84 -21.69
C GLY A 6 -9.88 20.93 -20.66
N ASN A 7 -9.50 21.45 -19.49
CA ASN A 7 -8.71 20.74 -18.48
C ASN A 7 -9.60 20.04 -17.43
N VAL A 8 -10.69 19.41 -17.88
CA VAL A 8 -11.54 18.58 -17.03
C VAL A 8 -11.18 17.13 -17.28
N ILE A 9 -10.90 16.42 -16.20
CA ILE A 9 -10.64 14.99 -16.24
C ILE A 9 -11.98 14.27 -16.09
N ASP A 10 -12.31 13.47 -17.08
CA ASP A 10 -13.49 12.61 -17.06
C ASP A 10 -13.14 11.29 -16.33
N PRO A 11 -13.74 11.01 -15.17
CA PRO A 11 -13.45 9.78 -14.44
C PRO A 11 -13.83 8.52 -15.21
N LEU A 12 -14.83 8.57 -16.10
CA LEU A 12 -15.22 7.40 -16.90
C LEU A 12 -14.15 7.08 -17.95
N LYS A 13 -13.59 8.10 -18.60
CA LYS A 13 -12.46 7.92 -19.52
C LYS A 13 -11.19 7.44 -18.83
N LEU A 14 -10.98 7.81 -17.57
CA LEU A 14 -9.87 7.25 -16.78
C LEU A 14 -10.09 5.76 -16.50
N LEU A 15 -11.33 5.35 -16.21
CA LEU A 15 -11.68 3.95 -15.96
C LEU A 15 -11.54 3.06 -17.21
N GLU A 16 -11.59 3.63 -18.41
CA GLU A 16 -11.26 2.90 -19.64
C GLU A 16 -9.77 2.55 -19.74
N LYS A 17 -8.89 3.30 -19.07
CA LYS A 17 -7.42 3.13 -19.13
C LYS A 17 -6.82 2.48 -17.88
N TYR A 18 -7.42 2.74 -16.72
CA TYR A 18 -6.88 2.37 -15.41
C TYR A 18 -7.96 1.65 -14.59
N THR A 19 -7.53 0.72 -13.75
CA THR A 19 -8.46 0.02 -12.87
C THR A 19 -9.06 0.95 -11.82
N ALA A 20 -10.28 0.66 -11.41
CA ALA A 20 -10.97 1.42 -10.37
C ALA A 20 -10.16 1.45 -9.06
N ASP A 21 -9.52 0.34 -8.69
CA ASP A 21 -8.72 0.26 -7.46
C ASP A 21 -7.47 1.13 -7.49
N LEU A 22 -6.77 1.20 -8.63
CA LEU A 22 -5.64 2.11 -8.79
C LEU A 22 -6.09 3.57 -8.62
N LEU A 23 -7.18 3.96 -9.28
CA LEU A 23 -7.70 5.32 -9.17
C LEU A 23 -8.15 5.63 -7.74
N ARG A 24 -8.89 4.72 -7.09
CA ARG A 24 -9.33 4.88 -5.69
C ARG A 24 -8.13 5.03 -4.76
N ALA A 25 -7.14 4.16 -4.88
CA ALA A 25 -5.92 4.25 -4.08
C ALA A 25 -5.19 5.57 -4.35
N TYR A 26 -4.99 5.96 -5.61
CA TYR A 26 -4.32 7.22 -5.93
C TYR A 26 -5.02 8.43 -5.30
N PHE A 27 -6.35 8.53 -5.47
CA PHE A 27 -7.10 9.68 -4.97
C PHE A 27 -7.15 9.75 -3.45
N VAL A 28 -7.22 8.62 -2.75
CA VAL A 28 -7.17 8.61 -1.27
C VAL A 28 -5.80 9.06 -0.74
N VAL A 29 -4.74 8.82 -1.51
CA VAL A 29 -3.36 8.87 -1.01
C VAL A 29 -2.64 10.14 -1.43
N LYS A 30 -2.78 10.50 -2.70
CA LYS A 30 -2.05 11.64 -3.28
C LYS A 30 -2.84 12.94 -3.22
N ILE A 31 -4.15 12.86 -2.96
CA ILE A 31 -4.99 14.03 -2.73
C ILE A 31 -5.41 14.02 -1.27
N VAL A 32 -4.86 14.97 -0.49
CA VAL A 32 -5.20 15.11 0.92
C VAL A 32 -6.67 15.50 1.02
N PHE A 33 -7.43 14.73 1.80
CA PHE A 33 -8.85 14.99 2.01
C PHE A 33 -9.05 16.43 2.54
N LEU A 34 -10.04 17.15 1.99
CA LEU A 34 -10.35 18.56 2.28
C LEU A 34 -9.33 19.61 1.79
N GLN A 35 -8.30 19.22 1.03
CA GLN A 35 -7.34 20.14 0.43
C GLN A 35 -7.38 20.06 -1.10
N ASP A 36 -7.00 21.14 -1.77
CA ASP A 36 -6.84 21.16 -3.21
C ASP A 36 -5.69 20.22 -3.62
N GLY A 37 -6.01 19.24 -4.46
CA GLY A 37 -5.04 18.29 -5.01
C GLY A 37 -4.72 18.58 -6.47
N VAL A 38 -3.48 18.24 -6.86
CA VAL A 38 -3.06 18.24 -8.26
C VAL A 38 -3.11 16.81 -8.80
N PHE A 39 -3.78 16.63 -9.94
CA PHE A 39 -3.78 15.37 -10.68
C PHE A 39 -3.05 15.54 -12.00
N SER A 40 -2.22 14.55 -12.35
CA SER A 40 -1.78 14.29 -13.72
C SER A 40 -1.67 12.78 -13.95
N GLU A 41 -1.84 12.33 -15.19
CA GLU A 41 -1.62 10.91 -15.53
C GLU A 41 -0.17 10.48 -15.25
N GLU A 42 0.80 11.40 -15.32
CA GLU A 42 2.20 11.13 -14.98
C GLU A 42 2.37 10.80 -13.48
N LEU A 43 1.74 11.59 -12.60
CA LEU A 43 1.75 11.35 -11.15
C LEU A 43 1.06 10.02 -10.81
N LEU A 44 -0.03 9.69 -11.50
CA LEU A 44 -0.73 8.41 -11.36
C LEU A 44 0.17 7.24 -11.74
N LYS A 45 0.85 7.31 -12.89
CA LYS A 45 1.80 6.28 -13.34
C LYS A 45 2.97 6.11 -12.37
N LYS A 46 3.53 7.23 -11.89
CA LYS A 46 4.59 7.21 -10.87
C LYS A 46 4.12 6.53 -9.59
N PHE A 47 2.93 6.89 -9.10
CA PHE A 47 2.33 6.24 -7.94
C PHE A 47 2.12 4.74 -8.14
N TYR A 48 1.62 4.33 -9.32
CA TYR A 48 1.47 2.92 -9.66
C TYR A 48 2.80 2.17 -9.57
N GLN A 49 3.84 2.70 -10.21
CA GLN A 49 5.16 2.09 -10.20
C GLN A 49 5.73 1.98 -8.77
N GLU A 50 5.66 3.05 -7.99
CA GLU A 50 6.23 3.09 -6.64
C GLU A 50 5.46 2.20 -5.66
N PHE A 51 4.14 2.33 -5.61
CA PHE A 51 3.32 1.67 -4.59
C PHE A 51 2.94 0.25 -4.98
N PHE A 52 2.39 0.05 -6.18
CA PHE A 52 1.88 -1.27 -6.57
C PHE A 52 2.98 -2.18 -7.08
N VAL A 53 3.89 -1.69 -7.92
CA VAL A 53 4.93 -2.55 -8.51
C VAL A 53 6.08 -2.76 -7.53
N ASN A 54 6.75 -1.67 -7.13
CA ASN A 54 8.01 -1.77 -6.38
C ASN A 54 7.82 -2.15 -4.90
N ASN A 55 6.66 -1.82 -4.30
CA ASN A 55 6.43 -2.06 -2.88
C ASN A 55 5.52 -3.27 -2.65
N LEU A 56 4.22 -3.15 -2.92
CA LEU A 56 3.24 -4.21 -2.66
C LEU A 56 3.50 -5.45 -3.52
N GLY A 57 3.67 -5.28 -4.83
CA GLY A 57 3.90 -6.37 -5.78
C GLY A 57 5.20 -7.13 -5.48
N ASN A 58 6.28 -6.41 -5.20
CA ASN A 58 7.54 -7.03 -4.78
C ASN A 58 7.40 -7.82 -3.46
N LEU A 59 6.67 -7.29 -2.48
CA LEU A 59 6.41 -8.01 -1.23
C LEU A 59 5.61 -9.29 -1.48
N CYS A 60 4.50 -9.21 -2.20
CA CYS A 60 3.66 -10.34 -2.54
C CYS A 60 4.45 -11.43 -3.28
N ALA A 61 5.21 -11.06 -4.32
CA ALA A 61 6.01 -11.99 -5.09
C ALA A 61 7.07 -12.71 -4.24
N ARG A 62 7.74 -12.00 -3.32
CA ARG A 62 8.72 -12.60 -2.41
C ARG A 62 8.06 -13.57 -1.42
N VAL A 63 6.94 -13.16 -0.83
CA VAL A 63 6.21 -14.00 0.13
C VAL A 63 5.67 -15.26 -0.53
N GLU A 64 5.02 -15.13 -1.69
CA GLU A 64 4.55 -16.25 -2.49
C GLU A 64 5.70 -17.20 -2.82
N LYS A 65 6.84 -16.66 -3.26
CA LYS A 65 8.00 -17.48 -3.60
C LYS A 65 8.56 -18.24 -2.41
N MET A 66 8.64 -17.62 -1.23
CA MET A 66 9.06 -18.30 0.00
C MET A 66 8.09 -19.40 0.42
N ILE A 67 6.78 -19.20 0.26
CA ILE A 67 5.77 -20.22 0.56
C ILE A 67 5.94 -21.42 -0.39
N GLU A 68 6.11 -21.17 -1.69
CA GLU A 68 6.36 -22.22 -2.68
C GLU A 68 7.64 -23.01 -2.36
N LEU A 69 8.77 -22.32 -2.18
CA LEU A 69 10.09 -22.94 -2.07
C LEU A 69 10.31 -23.64 -0.73
N TYR A 70 9.86 -23.03 0.37
CA TYR A 70 10.21 -23.50 1.72
C TYR A 70 9.08 -24.26 2.41
N ASN A 71 7.85 -24.14 1.92
CA ASN A 71 6.67 -24.73 2.57
C ASN A 71 5.77 -25.49 1.58
N ASN A 72 6.30 -25.88 0.41
CA ASN A 72 5.59 -26.65 -0.63
C ASN A 72 4.23 -26.03 -1.02
N GLY A 73 4.18 -24.70 -1.11
CA GLY A 73 2.95 -23.97 -1.47
C GLY A 73 1.91 -23.90 -0.35
N SER A 74 2.22 -24.38 0.86
CA SER A 74 1.31 -24.35 2.01
C SER A 74 1.73 -23.29 3.01
N VAL A 75 0.79 -22.48 3.49
CA VAL A 75 1.09 -21.47 4.53
C VAL A 75 1.40 -22.20 5.84
N PRO A 76 2.60 -22.02 6.44
CA PRO A 76 2.96 -22.69 7.68
C PRO A 76 2.13 -22.16 8.85
N ALA A 77 1.92 -23.00 9.86
CA ALA A 77 1.30 -22.56 11.11
C ALA A 77 2.19 -21.52 11.79
N PHE A 78 1.57 -20.47 12.33
CA PHE A 78 2.31 -19.45 13.08
C PHE A 78 2.91 -20.06 14.34
N THR A 79 4.22 -19.96 14.48
CA THR A 79 4.95 -20.34 15.68
C THR A 79 5.53 -19.11 16.35
N LYS A 80 5.44 -19.06 17.69
CA LYS A 80 6.12 -18.02 18.45
C LYS A 80 7.63 -18.15 18.19
N THR A 81 8.26 -17.02 17.90
CA THR A 81 9.69 -16.94 17.61
C THR A 81 10.40 -16.18 18.70
N GLU A 82 11.63 -16.60 19.04
CA GLU A 82 12.52 -15.86 19.93
C GLU A 82 13.31 -14.77 19.20
N ASN A 83 13.24 -14.71 17.86
CA ASN A 83 13.90 -13.70 17.05
C ASN A 83 13.37 -12.30 17.39
N SER A 84 14.26 -11.42 17.86
CA SER A 84 13.92 -10.08 18.32
C SER A 84 13.32 -9.20 17.21
N TYR A 85 13.83 -9.28 15.97
CA TYR A 85 13.30 -8.51 14.83
C TYR A 85 11.86 -8.92 14.50
N LEU A 86 11.55 -10.21 14.52
CA LEU A 86 10.20 -10.71 14.27
C LEU A 86 9.23 -10.32 15.39
N LYS A 87 9.69 -10.36 16.66
CA LYS A 87 8.88 -9.88 17.80
C LYS A 87 8.57 -8.39 17.69
N GLU A 88 9.57 -7.56 17.40
CA GLU A 88 9.41 -6.10 17.23
C GLU A 88 8.47 -5.78 16.05
N TYR A 89 8.64 -6.46 14.92
CA TYR A 89 7.76 -6.31 13.77
C TYR A 89 6.32 -6.69 14.13
N TYR A 90 6.10 -7.80 14.84
CA TYR A 90 4.77 -8.22 15.24
C TYR A 90 4.09 -7.22 16.18
N GLN A 91 4.83 -6.63 17.13
CA GLN A 91 4.31 -5.56 17.98
C GLN A 91 3.94 -4.32 17.16
N THR A 92 4.81 -3.93 16.23
CA THR A 92 4.58 -2.79 15.33
C THR A 92 3.37 -3.02 14.43
N LEU A 93 3.18 -4.24 13.94
CA LEU A 93 2.01 -4.65 13.15
C LEU A 93 0.72 -4.41 13.95
N LEU A 94 0.65 -4.90 15.19
CA LEU A 94 -0.55 -4.75 16.03
C LEU A 94 -0.85 -3.29 16.33
N LEU A 95 0.17 -2.48 16.64
CA LEU A 95 0.01 -1.03 16.86
C LEU A 95 -0.49 -0.33 15.59
N THR A 96 0.12 -0.64 14.44
CA THR A 96 -0.27 -0.08 13.14
C THR A 96 -1.73 -0.40 12.81
N ILE A 97 -2.19 -1.62 13.07
CA ILE A 97 -3.59 -2.02 12.84
C ILE A 97 -4.54 -1.17 13.71
N ASN A 98 -4.22 -0.99 15.00
CA ASN A 98 -5.04 -0.20 15.90
C ASN A 98 -5.11 1.27 15.49
N GLU A 99 -3.96 1.85 15.11
CA GLU A 99 -3.88 3.23 14.64
C GLU A 99 -4.62 3.42 13.31
N TYR A 100 -4.47 2.48 12.37
CA TYR A 100 -5.19 2.49 11.11
C TYR A 100 -6.71 2.54 11.34
N GLN A 101 -7.24 1.66 12.20
CA GLN A 101 -8.66 1.63 12.53
C GLN A 101 -9.14 2.97 13.10
N LYS A 102 -8.42 3.53 14.08
CA LYS A 102 -8.73 4.85 14.64
C LYS A 102 -8.74 5.97 13.60
N LEU A 103 -7.77 5.98 12.68
CA LEU A 103 -7.70 6.99 11.62
C LEU A 103 -8.88 6.85 10.65
N MET A 104 -9.26 5.60 10.30
CA MET A 104 -10.43 5.32 9.46
C MET A 104 -11.73 5.76 10.12
N ASP A 105 -11.92 5.48 11.42
CA ASP A 105 -13.10 5.88 12.19
C ASP A 105 -13.27 7.41 12.27
N ASN A 106 -12.16 8.15 12.17
CA ASN A 106 -12.13 9.62 12.14
C ASN A 106 -12.08 10.20 10.72
N TYR A 107 -12.33 9.39 9.69
CA TYR A 107 -12.31 9.79 8.27
C TYR A 107 -10.98 10.37 7.79
N GLN A 108 -9.87 10.05 8.46
CA GLN A 108 -8.52 10.49 8.12
C GLN A 108 -7.86 9.52 7.12
N LEU A 109 -8.49 9.35 5.95
CA LEU A 109 -8.15 8.29 4.98
C LEU A 109 -6.70 8.34 4.50
N THR A 110 -6.17 9.52 4.19
CA THR A 110 -4.78 9.69 3.74
C THR A 110 -3.79 9.26 4.82
N ALA A 111 -4.03 9.64 6.08
CA ALA A 111 -3.19 9.24 7.20
C ALA A 111 -3.30 7.74 7.49
N ALA A 112 -4.50 7.17 7.39
CA ALA A 112 -4.70 5.72 7.52
C ALA A 112 -3.90 4.97 6.46
N PHE A 113 -3.93 5.42 5.21
CA PHE A 113 -3.13 4.78 4.16
C PHE A 113 -1.62 4.90 4.37
N GLN A 114 -1.13 6.02 4.91
CA GLN A 114 0.28 6.17 5.27
C GLN A 114 0.73 5.08 6.27
N LYS A 115 -0.15 4.63 7.17
CA LYS A 115 0.12 3.49 8.06
C LYS A 115 0.29 2.19 7.29
N ILE A 116 -0.53 1.95 6.26
CA ILE A 116 -0.37 0.78 5.37
C ILE A 116 0.96 0.86 4.61
N GLN A 117 1.29 2.01 4.02
CA GLN A 117 2.57 2.22 3.32
C GLN A 117 3.77 1.93 4.23
N HIS A 118 3.73 2.47 5.45
CA HIS A 118 4.78 2.24 6.43
C HIS A 118 4.95 0.75 6.74
N LEU A 119 3.85 0.02 6.94
CA LEU A 119 3.89 -1.41 7.21
C LEU A 119 4.43 -2.23 6.03
N LEU A 120 4.10 -1.85 4.79
CA LEU A 120 4.65 -2.48 3.58
C LEU A 120 6.17 -2.26 3.49
N ASP A 121 6.64 -1.05 3.75
CA ASP A 121 8.08 -0.75 3.77
C ASP A 121 8.81 -1.56 4.85
N LEU A 122 8.22 -1.67 6.04
CA LEU A 122 8.76 -2.49 7.13
C LEU A 122 8.78 -3.97 6.77
N SER A 123 7.73 -4.50 6.15
CA SER A 123 7.65 -5.88 5.68
C SER A 123 8.76 -6.19 4.67
N ASN A 124 8.92 -5.32 3.67
CA ASN A 124 9.98 -5.47 2.65
C ASN A 124 11.38 -5.46 3.29
N LYS A 125 11.62 -4.52 4.22
CA LYS A 125 12.89 -4.44 4.97
C LYS A 125 13.12 -5.65 5.86
N LEU A 126 12.08 -6.18 6.49
CA LEU A 126 12.16 -7.36 7.35
C LEU A 126 12.62 -8.58 6.54
N ILE A 127 11.99 -8.85 5.40
CA ILE A 127 12.40 -9.95 4.52
C ILE A 127 13.85 -9.77 4.07
N GLN A 128 14.24 -8.55 3.69
CA GLN A 128 15.62 -8.28 3.30
C GLN A 128 16.62 -8.50 4.44
N LYS A 129 16.28 -8.12 5.68
CA LYS A 129 17.15 -8.30 6.84
C LYS A 129 17.30 -9.76 7.27
N LEU A 130 16.25 -10.56 7.08
CA LEU A 130 16.24 -11.95 7.52
C LEU A 130 16.91 -12.90 6.54
N GLU A 131 17.10 -12.47 5.28
CA GLU A 131 17.65 -13.29 4.17
C GLU A 131 17.14 -14.76 4.20
N PRO A 132 15.81 -14.95 4.17
CA PRO A 132 15.16 -16.24 4.43
C PRO A 132 15.33 -17.29 3.33
#